data_AF-A0A401RYY4-F1
#
_entry.id   AF-A0A401RYY4-F1
#
_cell.length_a   1.000
_cell.length_b   1.000
_cell.length_c   1.000
_cell.angle_alpha   90.00
_cell.angle_beta   90.00
_cell.angle_gamma   90.00
#
_symmetry.space_group_name_H-M   'P 1'
#
loop_
_entity.id
_entity.type
_entity.pdbx_description
1 polymer ?
#
loop_
_entity_poly.entity_id
_entity_poly.type
_entity_poly.pdbx_seq_one_letter_code
_entity_poly.pdbx_strand_id
1 'polypeptide(L)'
;MKGASCIRAAVLLLLLLGSSDGTEPDCQEVKKVFQRRQIGPSRWLPESPRPGSDLQVCTSKDLTCCTRKMEERYQAAARLDIQNLLQTSSSTLKFLISRNAATFQGMMMKKLLKSSDNALIELQQIMEVLTL
;
A
#
# COMPACT_ATOMS: atom_id res chain seq x y z
N MET A 1 19.61 1.98 29.96
CA MET A 1 18.17 1.76 30.26
C MET A 1 17.40 3.09 30.43
N LYS A 2 17.62 4.09 29.55
CA LYS A 2 16.92 5.40 29.60
C LYS A 2 16.00 5.64 28.37
N GLY A 3 16.20 4.87 27.29
CA GLY A 3 15.44 5.03 26.04
C GLY A 3 13.99 4.54 26.08
N ALA A 4 13.68 3.51 26.89
CA ALA A 4 12.32 2.98 26.98
C ALA A 4 11.32 3.96 27.66
N SER A 5 11.83 4.86 28.51
CA SER A 5 11.01 5.87 29.20
C SER A 5 10.57 6.99 28.25
N CYS A 6 11.48 7.48 27.39
CA CYS A 6 11.16 8.51 26.40
C CYS A 6 10.17 8.03 25.33
N ILE A 7 10.28 6.77 24.91
CA ILE A 7 9.37 6.18 23.92
C ILE A 7 7.95 6.07 24.50
N ARG A 8 7.81 5.63 25.76
CA ARG A 8 6.51 5.58 26.44
C ARG A 8 5.89 6.97 26.59
N ALA A 9 6.69 7.97 26.97
CA ALA A 9 6.22 9.35 27.07
C ALA A 9 5.78 9.90 25.72
N ALA A 10 6.54 9.65 24.64
CA ALA A 10 6.20 10.08 23.29
C ALA A 10 4.92 9.41 22.77
N VAL A 11 4.72 8.11 23.04
CA VAL A 11 3.49 7.38 22.67
C VAL A 11 2.29 7.88 23.46
N LEU A 12 2.43 8.15 24.76
CA LEU A 12 1.38 8.74 25.58
C LEU A 12 1.01 10.16 25.11
N LEU A 13 2.00 10.98 24.74
CA LEU A 13 1.80 12.31 24.15
C LEU A 13 1.04 12.24 22.81
N LEU A 14 1.38 11.29 21.93
CA LEU A 14 0.68 11.10 20.66
C LEU A 14 -0.77 10.63 20.83
N LEU A 15 -1.07 9.86 21.87
CA LEU A 15 -2.44 9.41 22.18
C LEU A 15 -3.31 10.53 22.77
N LEU A 16 -2.73 11.49 23.49
CA LEU A 16 -3.45 12.62 24.09
C LEU A 16 -3.72 13.77 23.10
N LEU A 17 -2.92 13.88 22.03
CA LEU A 17 -3.14 14.84 20.95
C LEU A 17 -4.28 14.45 19.98
N GLY A 18 -4.89 13.28 20.18
CA GLY A 18 -6.12 12.86 19.48
C GLY A 18 -7.42 13.46 20.04
N SER A 19 -7.31 14.43 20.94
CA SER A 19 -8.45 15.14 21.51
C SER A 19 -8.94 16.17 20.50
N SER A 20 -10.10 15.94 19.87
CA SER A 20 -10.82 17.00 19.16
C SER A 20 -11.20 18.07 20.18
N ASP A 21 -10.41 19.13 20.22
CA ASP A 21 -10.70 20.35 20.97
C ASP A 21 -12.12 20.81 20.61
N GLY A 22 -12.89 21.25 21.61
CA GLY A 22 -14.33 21.58 21.51
C GLY A 22 -14.63 22.83 20.68
N THR A 23 -13.76 23.16 19.73
CA THR A 23 -13.91 24.26 18.78
C THR A 23 -14.74 23.76 17.59
N GLU A 24 -15.80 24.50 17.26
CA GLU A 24 -16.66 24.22 16.11
C GLU A 24 -15.84 24.19 14.80
N PRO A 25 -15.99 23.17 13.93
CA PRO A 25 -15.09 22.98 12.80
C PRO A 25 -15.22 24.10 11.76
N ASP A 26 -14.09 24.62 11.25
CA ASP A 26 -14.10 25.58 10.14
C ASP A 26 -14.22 24.85 8.79
N CYS A 27 -15.40 24.97 8.17
CA CYS A 27 -15.67 24.33 6.88
C CYS A 27 -14.88 24.95 5.71
N GLN A 28 -14.31 26.16 5.85
CA GLN A 28 -13.46 26.74 4.82
C GLN A 28 -12.14 25.99 4.67
N GLU A 29 -11.52 25.56 5.76
CA GLU A 29 -10.30 24.73 5.69
C GLU A 29 -10.58 23.36 5.05
N VAL A 30 -11.73 22.75 5.40
CA VAL A 30 -12.18 21.50 4.76
C VAL A 30 -12.40 21.68 3.26
N LYS A 31 -12.96 22.83 2.84
CA LYS A 31 -13.16 23.21 1.43
C LYS A 31 -11.85 23.26 0.65
N LYS A 32 -10.81 23.87 1.23
CA LYS A 32 -9.48 23.93 0.60
C LYS A 32 -8.90 22.54 0.38
N VAL A 33 -9.03 21.64 1.36
CA VAL A 33 -8.54 20.25 1.23
C VAL A 33 -9.33 19.48 0.17
N PHE A 34 -10.66 19.58 0.18
CA PHE A 34 -11.53 18.89 -0.78
C PHE A 34 -11.22 19.29 -2.23
N GLN A 35 -10.98 20.58 -2.46
CA GLN A 35 -10.57 21.12 -3.76
C GLN A 35 -9.17 20.68 -4.16
N ARG A 36 -8.17 20.81 -3.27
CA ARG A 36 -6.78 20.42 -3.56
C ARG A 36 -6.67 18.95 -3.92
N ARG A 37 -7.42 18.09 -3.22
CA ARG A 37 -7.50 16.65 -3.46
C ARG A 37 -8.39 16.28 -4.67
N GLN A 38 -9.05 17.25 -5.29
CA GLN A 38 -9.93 17.06 -6.46
C GLN A 38 -11.00 15.98 -6.25
N ILE A 39 -11.51 15.84 -5.01
CA ILE A 39 -12.49 14.80 -4.65
C ILE A 39 -13.85 15.07 -5.32
N GLY A 40 -14.18 16.35 -5.47
CA GLY A 40 -15.38 16.79 -6.17
C GLY A 40 -15.58 18.30 -6.18
N PRO A 41 -16.72 18.78 -6.70
CA PRO A 41 -17.10 20.18 -6.70
C PRO A 41 -17.27 20.76 -5.29
N SER A 42 -16.77 21.98 -5.09
CA SER A 42 -16.85 22.70 -3.81
C SER A 42 -18.28 22.98 -3.33
N ARG A 43 -19.26 23.03 -4.25
CA ARG A 43 -20.69 23.20 -3.92
C ARG A 43 -21.29 22.05 -3.10
N TRP A 44 -20.57 20.94 -2.91
CA TRP A 44 -21.03 19.82 -2.08
C TRP A 44 -20.68 19.98 -0.60
N LEU A 45 -19.95 21.05 -0.26
CA LEU A 45 -19.63 21.40 1.10
C LEU A 45 -20.68 22.33 1.70
N PRO A 46 -21.00 22.16 2.99
CA PRO A 46 -21.78 23.14 3.72
C PRO A 46 -20.90 24.37 4.03
N GLU A 47 -21.53 25.54 4.15
CA GLU A 47 -20.82 26.78 4.53
C GLU A 47 -20.56 26.88 6.05
N SER A 48 -21.36 26.17 6.86
CA SER A 48 -21.18 26.05 8.31
C SER A 48 -21.34 24.59 8.77
N PRO A 49 -20.87 24.22 9.96
CA PRO A 49 -21.01 22.88 10.48
C PRO A 49 -22.48 22.45 10.62
N ARG A 50 -22.72 21.16 10.39
CA ARG A 50 -24.04 20.54 10.41
C ARG A 50 -24.02 19.26 11.25
N PRO A 51 -25.19 18.78 11.72
CA PRO A 51 -25.29 17.44 12.32
C PRO A 51 -24.85 16.35 11.34
N GLY A 52 -24.06 15.40 11.81
CA GLY A 52 -23.47 14.31 11.02
C GLY A 52 -24.18 12.96 11.11
N SER A 53 -25.44 12.92 11.57
CA SER A 53 -26.17 11.66 11.80
C SER A 53 -26.44 10.83 10.54
N ASP A 54 -26.27 11.41 9.36
CA ASP A 54 -26.42 10.76 8.05
C ASP A 54 -25.14 10.08 7.54
N LEU A 55 -24.00 10.33 8.20
CA LEU A 55 -22.69 9.78 7.86
C LEU A 55 -22.56 8.33 8.36
N GLN A 56 -21.87 7.49 7.59
CA GLN A 56 -21.75 6.06 7.89
C GLN A 56 -20.38 5.65 8.42
N VAL A 57 -19.32 6.33 7.98
CA VAL A 57 -17.92 5.97 8.28
C VAL A 57 -17.30 6.99 9.22
N CYS A 58 -17.55 8.27 8.97
CA CYS A 58 -17.12 9.36 9.82
C CYS A 58 -17.96 9.42 11.09
N THR A 59 -17.33 9.17 12.25
CA THR A 59 -17.95 9.31 13.56
C THR A 59 -17.68 10.71 14.12
N SER A 60 -18.55 11.69 13.88
CA SER A 60 -18.48 13.01 14.53
C SER A 60 -19.44 13.07 15.71
N LYS A 61 -18.98 13.55 16.87
CA LYS A 61 -19.79 13.55 18.10
C LYS A 61 -21.00 14.48 18.05
N ASP A 62 -20.95 15.62 17.33
CA ASP A 62 -22.10 16.53 17.23
C ASP A 62 -22.18 17.29 15.89
N LEU A 63 -21.14 18.02 15.50
CA LEU A 63 -21.11 18.83 14.27
C LEU A 63 -19.98 18.42 13.32
N THR A 64 -20.21 18.56 12.02
CA THR A 64 -19.28 18.18 10.95
C THR A 64 -19.45 19.06 9.72
N CYS A 65 -18.38 19.20 8.94
CA CYS A 65 -18.40 19.83 7.62
C CYS A 65 -18.59 18.80 6.49
N CYS A 66 -18.75 17.52 6.83
CA CYS A 66 -18.99 16.48 5.86
C CYS A 66 -20.49 16.32 5.56
N THR A 67 -20.84 16.32 4.28
CA THR A 67 -22.13 15.80 3.80
C THR A 67 -21.99 14.32 3.47
N ARG A 68 -23.10 13.57 3.49
CA ARG A 68 -23.07 12.17 3.02
C ARG A 68 -22.48 12.02 1.62
N LYS A 69 -22.82 12.94 0.71
CA LYS A 69 -22.25 12.97 -0.64
C LYS A 69 -20.73 13.17 -0.63
N MET A 70 -20.23 14.03 0.25
CA MET A 70 -18.80 14.23 0.42
C MET A 70 -18.11 12.97 0.95
N GLU A 71 -18.71 12.33 1.96
CA GLU A 71 -18.21 11.09 2.56
C GLU A 71 -18.14 9.96 1.53
N GLU A 72 -19.19 9.75 0.73
CA GLU A 72 -19.21 8.75 -0.34
C GLU A 72 -18.07 8.97 -1.36
N ARG A 73 -17.75 10.22 -1.68
CA ARG A 73 -16.65 10.56 -2.61
C ARG A 73 -15.28 10.37 -1.98
N TYR A 74 -15.12 10.69 -0.71
CA TYR A 74 -13.90 10.36 0.03
C TYR A 74 -13.69 8.85 0.13
N GLN A 75 -14.75 8.07 0.37
CA GLN A 75 -14.65 6.61 0.39
C GLN A 75 -14.20 6.07 -0.97
N ALA A 76 -14.77 6.57 -2.06
CA ALA A 76 -14.36 6.16 -3.41
C ALA A 76 -12.89 6.52 -3.69
N ALA A 77 -12.47 7.74 -3.35
CA ALA A 77 -11.09 8.18 -3.52
C ALA A 77 -10.11 7.36 -2.68
N ALA A 78 -10.43 7.11 -1.40
CA ALA A 78 -9.59 6.29 -0.52
C ALA A 78 -9.46 4.84 -1.02
N ARG A 79 -10.55 4.25 -1.52
CA ARG A 79 -10.52 2.90 -2.12
C ARG A 79 -9.60 2.89 -3.35
N LEU A 80 -9.70 3.89 -4.22
CA LEU A 80 -8.84 4.01 -5.40
C LEU A 80 -7.37 4.20 -5.02
N ASP A 81 -7.08 5.07 -4.05
CA ASP A 81 -5.71 5.31 -3.56
C ASP A 81 -5.09 4.02 -3.02
N ILE A 82 -5.82 3.27 -2.21
CA ILE A 82 -5.35 1.98 -1.66
C ILE A 82 -5.16 0.96 -2.78
N GLN A 83 -6.10 0.85 -3.72
CA GLN A 83 -5.98 -0.05 -4.86
C GLN A 83 -4.73 0.28 -5.70
N ASN A 84 -4.50 1.55 -6.00
CA ASN A 84 -3.32 2.00 -6.75
C ASN A 84 -2.02 1.74 -5.99
N LEU A 85 -2.00 1.99 -4.68
CA LEU A 85 -0.85 1.73 -3.83
C LEU A 85 -0.51 0.23 -3.82
N LEU A 86 -1.52 -0.62 -3.59
CA LEU A 86 -1.36 -2.08 -3.60
C LEU A 86 -0.91 -2.58 -4.98
N GLN A 87 -1.51 -2.09 -6.05
CA GLN A 87 -1.15 -2.48 -7.41
C GLN A 87 0.28 -2.09 -7.76
N THR A 88 0.70 -0.86 -7.43
CA THR A 88 2.03 -0.32 -7.79
C THR A 88 3.14 -0.99 -6.99
N SER A 89 2.93 -1.19 -5.70
CA SER A 89 3.88 -1.90 -4.83
C SER A 89 4.02 -3.37 -5.23
N SER A 90 2.89 -4.03 -5.52
CA SER A 90 2.87 -5.45 -5.88
C SER A 90 3.42 -5.72 -7.29
N SER A 91 3.19 -4.83 -8.25
CA SER A 91 3.66 -5.01 -9.63
C SER A 91 5.19 -5.02 -9.70
N THR A 92 5.83 -4.10 -8.97
CA THR A 92 7.30 -4.02 -8.86
C THR A 92 7.86 -5.30 -8.26
N LEU A 93 7.28 -5.76 -7.14
CA LEU A 93 7.72 -6.99 -6.47
C LEU A 93 7.51 -8.22 -7.36
N LYS A 94 6.33 -8.34 -8.00
CA LYS A 94 6.01 -9.42 -8.93
C LYS A 94 6.98 -9.47 -10.10
N PHE A 95 7.36 -8.33 -10.65
CA PHE A 95 8.34 -8.25 -11.73
C PHE A 95 9.71 -8.78 -11.28
N LEU A 96 10.21 -8.34 -10.13
CA LEU A 96 11.50 -8.78 -9.60
C LEU A 96 11.53 -10.28 -9.31
N ILE A 97 10.48 -10.80 -8.65
CA ILE A 97 10.38 -12.24 -8.36
C ILE A 97 10.33 -13.04 -9.66
N SER A 98 9.49 -12.63 -10.62
CA SER A 98 9.36 -13.34 -11.90
C SER A 98 10.68 -13.35 -12.68
N ARG A 99 11.39 -12.21 -12.72
CA ARG A 99 12.70 -12.10 -13.38
C ARG A 99 13.76 -12.97 -12.71
N ASN A 100 13.81 -12.97 -11.38
CA ASN A 100 14.76 -13.78 -10.63
C ASN A 100 14.47 -15.28 -10.81
N ALA A 101 13.20 -15.68 -10.76
CA ALA A 101 12.79 -17.06 -11.02
C ALA A 101 13.18 -17.52 -12.42
N ALA A 102 12.91 -16.71 -13.45
CA ALA A 102 13.30 -17.02 -14.83
C ALA A 102 14.83 -17.13 -14.99
N THR A 103 15.59 -16.26 -14.32
CA THR A 103 17.05 -16.29 -14.34
C THR A 103 17.59 -17.56 -13.68
N PHE A 104 17.06 -17.91 -12.52
CA PHE A 104 17.42 -19.13 -11.80
C PHE A 104 17.11 -20.39 -12.62
N GLN A 105 15.88 -20.49 -13.13
CA GLN A 105 15.45 -21.60 -13.99
C GLN A 105 16.35 -21.72 -15.23
N GLY A 106 16.68 -20.61 -15.89
CA GLY A 106 17.58 -20.60 -17.04
C GLY A 106 19.00 -21.07 -16.72
N MET A 107 19.57 -20.66 -15.58
CA MET A 107 20.89 -21.13 -15.14
C MET A 107 20.88 -22.61 -14.77
N MET A 108 19.85 -23.05 -14.04
CA MET A 108 19.69 -24.44 -13.63
C MET A 108 19.55 -25.35 -14.84
N MET A 109 18.69 -25.00 -15.81
CA MET A 109 18.51 -25.74 -17.04
C MET A 109 19.83 -25.87 -17.82
N LYS A 110 20.57 -24.76 -17.99
CA LYS A 110 21.89 -24.78 -18.66
C LYS A 110 22.89 -25.70 -17.95
N LYS A 111 22.93 -25.68 -16.60
CA LYS A 111 23.81 -26.56 -15.83
C LYS A 111 23.44 -28.04 -16.00
N LEU A 112 22.15 -28.36 -15.96
CA LEU A 112 21.66 -29.73 -16.13
C LEU A 112 22.00 -30.29 -17.50
N LEU A 113 21.74 -29.52 -18.57
CA LEU A 113 22.10 -29.91 -19.94
C LEU A 113 23.60 -30.18 -20.06
N LYS A 114 24.44 -29.25 -19.59
CA LYS A 114 25.89 -29.43 -19.62
C LYS A 114 26.36 -30.64 -18.81
N SER A 115 25.76 -30.92 -17.66
CA SER A 115 26.07 -32.11 -16.87
C SER A 115 25.70 -33.40 -17.60
N SER A 116 24.55 -33.40 -18.28
CA SER A 116 24.11 -34.52 -19.10
C SER A 116 25.06 -34.76 -20.27
N ASP A 117 25.43 -33.70 -21.00
CA ASP A 117 26.37 -33.78 -22.13
C ASP A 117 27.73 -34.33 -21.67
N ASN A 118 28.25 -33.82 -20.55
CA ASN A 118 29.51 -34.30 -19.98
C ASN A 118 29.43 -35.81 -19.61
N ALA A 119 28.34 -36.25 -18.99
CA ALA A 119 28.15 -37.66 -18.64
C ALA A 119 28.03 -38.56 -19.88
N LEU A 120 27.37 -38.09 -20.94
CA LEU A 120 27.28 -38.81 -22.21
C LEU A 120 28.67 -38.94 -22.86
N ILE A 121 29.49 -37.89 -22.83
CA ILE A 121 30.87 -37.92 -23.34
C ILE A 121 31.71 -38.94 -22.57
N GLU A 122 31.64 -38.96 -21.24
CA GLU A 122 32.37 -39.94 -20.42
C GLU A 122 31.98 -41.38 -20.77
N LEU A 123 30.68 -41.66 -20.91
CA LEU A 123 30.20 -42.99 -21.29
C LEU A 123 30.70 -43.41 -22.68
N GLN A 124 30.76 -42.47 -23.63
CA GLN A 124 31.27 -42.75 -24.96
C GLN A 124 32.76 -43.12 -24.93
N GLN A 125 33.55 -42.41 -24.13
CA GLN A 125 34.97 -42.68 -23.95
C GLN A 125 35.22 -44.04 -23.28
N ILE A 126 34.37 -44.44 -22.33
CA ILE A 126 34.44 -45.78 -21.71
C ILE A 126 34.15 -46.88 -22.74
N MET A 127 33.13 -46.69 -23.61
CA MET A 127 32.85 -47.66 -24.66
C MET A 127 34.00 -47.81 -25.65
N GLU A 128 34.65 -46.70 -26.05
CA GLU A 128 35.81 -46.75 -26.95
C GLU A 128 36.95 -47.59 -26.36
N VAL A 129 37.26 -47.43 -25.07
CA VAL A 129 38.30 -48.21 -24.37
C VAL A 129 37.93 -49.69 -24.28
N LEU A 130 36.65 -50.03 -24.12
CA LEU A 130 36.18 -51.42 -24.07
C LEU A 130 36.15 -52.09 -25.46
N THR A 131 36.15 -51.32 -26.53
CA THR A 131 36.19 -51.83 -27.91
C THR A 131 37.60 -51.96 -28.50
N LEU A 132 38.64 -51.50 -27.78
CA LEU A 132 40.06 -51.67 -28.11
C LEU A 132 40.63 -52.91 -27.40
#